data_AF-A0AAE6KWG2-F1
#
_entry.id   AF-A0AAE6KWG2-F1
#
_cell.length_a   1.000
_cell.length_b   1.000
_cell.length_c   1.000
_cell.angle_alpha   90.00
_cell.angle_beta   90.00
_cell.angle_gamma   90.00
#
_symmetry.space_group_name_H-M   'P 1'
#
loop_
_entity.id
_entity.type
_entity.pdbx_description
1 polymer ?
#
loop_
_entity_poly.entity_id
_entity_poly.type
_entity_poly.pdbx_seq_one_letter_code
_entity_poly.pdbx_strand_id
1 'polypeptide(L)'
;MTHANFERVTLDRVYPPFVVVSLEVIARCVARGVRYVATHGFRDLTEQAELRRLYLAGKGGKASPAGLSAHNYGLAFDFVCDWSPRPGVQPDWREAAYRVLGEESAKAGLVWGGRFGDSPHLQWPGYVSALQLTPLRTLVQQSSLADVWARLDAERLSPKWRAANPKLAAELERLGF
;
A
#
# COMPACT_ATOMS: atom_id res chain seq x y z
N MET A 1 -1.90 9.15 -18.93
CA MET A 1 -2.24 9.94 -17.72
C MET A 1 -0.97 10.09 -16.91
N THR A 2 -0.60 11.30 -16.50
CA THR A 2 0.62 11.54 -15.71
C THR A 2 0.41 11.06 -14.28
N HIS A 3 1.19 10.08 -13.82
CA HIS A 3 1.13 9.55 -12.46
C HIS A 3 1.88 10.45 -11.46
N ALA A 4 1.66 11.77 -11.51
CA ALA A 4 2.42 12.76 -10.75
C ALA A 4 2.44 12.49 -9.23
N ASN A 5 1.33 11.95 -8.70
CA ASN A 5 1.20 11.55 -7.31
C ASN A 5 2.09 10.36 -6.91
N PHE A 6 2.70 9.65 -7.87
CA PHE A 6 3.51 8.45 -7.67
C PHE A 6 4.95 8.60 -8.21
N GLU A 7 5.37 9.78 -8.66
CA GLU A 7 6.71 10.01 -9.22
C GLU A 7 7.86 9.71 -8.24
N ARG A 8 7.57 9.63 -6.94
CA ARG A 8 8.56 9.38 -5.88
C ARG A 8 8.72 7.89 -5.54
N VAL A 9 7.99 6.99 -6.20
CA VAL A 9 8.02 5.55 -5.93
C VAL A 9 8.20 4.74 -7.20
N THR A 10 8.85 3.58 -7.09
CA THR A 10 9.09 2.67 -8.21
C THR A 10 7.90 1.72 -8.36
N LEU A 11 6.97 2.03 -9.25
CA LEU A 11 5.70 1.30 -9.42
C LEU A 11 5.87 -0.14 -9.93
N ASP A 12 6.93 -0.41 -10.68
CA ASP A 12 7.31 -1.73 -11.19
C ASP A 12 7.72 -2.72 -10.10
N ARG A 13 8.02 -2.24 -8.88
CA ARG A 13 8.29 -3.06 -7.70
C ARG A 13 7.06 -3.26 -6.82
N VAL A 14 5.89 -2.80 -7.25
CA VAL A 14 4.62 -2.93 -6.54
C VAL A 14 3.67 -3.81 -7.35
N TYR A 15 2.90 -4.65 -6.66
CA TYR A 15 2.01 -5.63 -7.29
C TYR A 15 1.04 -4.93 -8.27
N PRO A 16 1.04 -5.25 -9.58
CA PRO A 16 0.33 -4.46 -10.58
C PRO A 16 -1.18 -4.28 -10.33
N PRO A 17 -1.95 -5.31 -9.91
CA PRO A 17 -3.35 -5.14 -9.51
C PRO A 17 -3.54 -4.14 -8.36
N PHE A 18 -2.59 -4.06 -7.43
CA PHE A 18 -2.61 -3.07 -6.34
C PHE A 18 -2.28 -1.66 -6.85
N VAL A 19 -1.33 -1.53 -7.78
CA VAL A 19 -0.97 -0.24 -8.40
C VAL A 19 -2.19 0.39 -9.08
N VAL A 20 -2.89 -0.36 -9.93
CA VAL A 20 -4.02 0.21 -10.70
C VAL A 20 -5.17 0.65 -9.81
N VAL A 21 -5.47 -0.10 -8.75
CA VAL A 21 -6.52 0.27 -7.81
C VAL A 21 -6.08 1.47 -6.96
N SER A 22 -4.80 1.55 -6.58
CA SER A 22 -4.25 2.70 -5.84
C SER A 22 -4.30 3.98 -6.67
N LEU A 23 -3.99 3.91 -7.97
CA LEU A 23 -4.09 5.03 -8.90
C LEU A 23 -5.52 5.57 -8.98
N GLU A 24 -6.50 4.69 -9.10
CA GLU A 24 -7.92 5.04 -9.10
C GLU A 24 -8.35 5.68 -7.77
N VAL A 25 -7.94 5.11 -6.62
CA VAL A 25 -8.23 5.67 -5.30
C VAL A 25 -7.67 7.09 -5.18
N ILE A 26 -6.44 7.34 -5.62
CA ILE A 26 -5.84 8.68 -5.57
C ILE A 26 -6.54 9.64 -6.53
N ALA A 27 -6.95 9.19 -7.73
CA ALA A 27 -7.74 10.02 -8.64
C ALA A 27 -9.07 10.46 -8.01
N ARG A 28 -9.77 9.55 -7.30
CA ARG A 28 -11.00 9.86 -6.55
C ARG A 28 -10.74 10.84 -5.40
N CYS A 29 -9.61 10.71 -4.70
CA CYS A 29 -9.22 11.67 -3.67
C CYS A 29 -9.02 13.08 -4.25
N VAL A 30 -8.32 13.18 -5.39
CA VAL A 30 -8.10 14.45 -6.10
C VAL A 30 -9.43 15.06 -6.56
N ALA A 31 -10.36 14.25 -7.08
CA ALA A 31 -11.70 14.70 -7.43
C ALA A 31 -12.50 15.24 -6.22
N ARG A 32 -12.13 14.82 -5.00
CA ARG A 32 -12.66 15.34 -3.73
C ARG A 32 -11.87 16.52 -3.16
N GLY A 33 -10.93 17.09 -3.94
CA GLY A 33 -10.15 18.26 -3.57
C GLY A 33 -8.98 17.97 -2.63
N VAL A 34 -8.61 16.71 -2.41
CA VAL A 34 -7.48 16.33 -1.55
C VAL A 34 -6.41 15.62 -2.36
N ARG A 35 -5.16 16.09 -2.24
CA ARG A 35 -4.03 15.52 -2.97
C ARG A 35 -3.18 14.68 -2.03
N TYR A 36 -2.91 13.45 -2.43
CA TYR A 36 -1.97 12.57 -1.74
C TYR A 36 -0.81 12.22 -2.65
N VAL A 37 0.39 12.19 -2.09
CA VAL A 37 1.62 11.85 -2.83
C VAL A 37 2.21 10.60 -2.20
N ALA A 38 2.48 9.57 -3.00
CA ALA A 38 3.15 8.37 -2.54
C ALA A 38 4.58 8.73 -2.13
N THR A 39 4.97 8.32 -0.93
CA THR A 39 6.31 8.52 -0.36
C THR A 39 7.09 7.22 -0.28
N HIS A 40 6.41 6.10 -0.06
CA HIS A 40 7.01 4.77 -0.03
C HIS A 40 6.09 3.77 -0.73
N GLY A 41 6.69 2.85 -1.47
CA GLY A 41 6.02 1.70 -2.08
C GLY A 41 6.70 0.42 -1.61
N PHE A 42 7.41 -0.26 -2.50
CA PHE A 42 8.21 -1.42 -2.12
C PHE A 42 9.40 -1.06 -1.21
N ARG A 43 9.70 -1.93 -0.24
CA ARG A 43 10.92 -1.89 0.60
C ARG A 43 11.52 -3.29 0.68
N ASP A 44 12.77 -3.51 0.31
CA ASP A 44 13.36 -4.83 0.48
C ASP A 44 13.61 -5.18 1.96
N LEU A 45 14.02 -6.42 2.21
CA LEU A 45 14.23 -6.92 3.56
C LEU A 45 15.39 -6.23 4.28
N THR A 46 16.41 -5.78 3.53
CA THR A 46 17.58 -5.08 4.08
C THR A 46 17.20 -3.67 4.49
N GLU A 47 16.51 -2.94 3.61
CA GLU A 47 15.93 -1.62 3.90
C GLU A 47 15.01 -1.68 5.12
N GLN A 48 14.16 -2.71 5.20
CA GLN A 48 13.27 -2.90 6.34
C GLN A 48 14.00 -3.20 7.64
N ALA A 49 15.06 -4.02 7.58
CA ALA A 49 15.89 -4.32 8.74
C ALA A 49 16.59 -3.06 9.26
N GLU A 50 17.07 -2.19 8.37
CA GLU A 50 17.68 -0.91 8.74
C GLU A 50 16.68 0.05 9.39
N LEU A 51 15.48 0.21 8.79
CA LEU A 51 14.41 1.00 9.41
C LEU A 51 14.03 0.49 10.80
N ARG A 52 13.99 -0.83 10.98
CA ARG A 52 13.73 -1.44 12.29
C ARG A 52 14.85 -1.13 13.28
N ARG A 53 16.11 -1.22 12.86
CA ARG A 53 17.28 -0.89 13.69
C ARG A 53 17.23 0.58 14.13
N LEU A 54 16.94 1.48 13.20
CA LEU A 54 16.77 2.91 13.42
C LEU A 54 15.65 3.22 14.41
N TYR A 55 14.47 2.61 14.25
CA TYR A 55 13.37 2.72 15.20
C TYR A 55 13.76 2.27 16.62
N LEU A 56 14.41 1.10 16.74
CA LEU A 56 14.85 0.55 18.03
C LEU A 56 15.92 1.42 18.70
N ALA A 57 16.71 2.15 17.92
CA ALA A 57 17.69 3.12 18.41
C ALA A 57 17.07 4.50 18.76
N GLY A 58 15.74 4.66 18.66
CA GLY A 58 15.06 5.94 18.85
C GLY A 58 15.33 6.96 17.73
N LYS A 59 15.84 6.51 16.58
CA LYS A 59 16.26 7.33 15.44
C LYS A 59 15.39 7.01 14.22
N GLY A 60 14.09 7.28 14.27
CA GLY A 60 13.20 7.07 13.12
C GLY A 60 11.76 6.78 13.52
N GLY A 61 10.89 6.65 12.50
CA GLY A 61 9.50 6.27 12.67
C GLY A 61 9.32 4.81 13.06
N LYS A 62 8.12 4.43 13.51
CA LYS A 62 7.76 3.04 13.84
C LYS A 62 7.99 2.14 12.63
N ALA A 63 8.74 1.06 12.83
CA ALA A 63 9.05 0.10 11.77
C ALA A 63 8.88 -1.35 12.26
N SER A 64 8.22 -2.17 11.43
CA SER A 64 8.12 -3.62 11.62
C SER A 64 9.44 -4.33 11.31
N PRO A 65 9.70 -5.51 11.89
CA PRO A 65 10.81 -6.37 11.46
C PRO A 65 10.74 -6.73 9.96
N ALA A 66 11.90 -7.06 9.37
CA ALA A 66 11.99 -7.51 7.99
C ALA A 66 11.07 -8.72 7.71
N GLY A 67 10.31 -8.65 6.63
CA GLY A 67 9.33 -9.65 6.23
C GLY A 67 8.02 -9.61 7.01
N LEU A 68 7.85 -8.64 7.92
CA LEU A 68 6.60 -8.40 8.67
C LEU A 68 5.97 -7.05 8.29
N SER A 69 6.24 -6.58 7.07
CA SER A 69 5.61 -5.40 6.48
C SER A 69 5.08 -5.72 5.08
N ALA A 70 3.88 -5.24 4.75
CA ALA A 70 3.30 -5.37 3.41
C ALA A 70 4.16 -4.70 2.32
N HIS A 71 4.95 -3.67 2.68
CA HIS A 71 5.93 -3.05 1.78
C HIS A 71 6.99 -4.03 1.28
N ASN A 72 7.31 -5.09 2.05
CA ASN A 72 8.28 -6.10 1.65
C ASN A 72 7.85 -6.97 0.47
N TYR A 73 6.59 -6.85 0.07
CA TYR A 73 5.97 -7.66 -0.98
C TYR A 73 5.36 -6.80 -2.09
N GLY A 74 5.58 -5.48 -2.04
CA GLY A 74 4.95 -4.54 -2.98
C GLY A 74 3.42 -4.49 -2.79
N LEU A 75 2.94 -4.60 -1.55
CA LEU A 75 1.51 -4.64 -1.22
C LEU A 75 1.04 -3.44 -0.41
N ALA A 76 1.87 -2.41 -0.30
CA ALA A 76 1.52 -1.20 0.41
C ALA A 76 2.13 0.06 -0.21
N PHE A 77 1.43 1.16 0.00
CA PHE A 77 1.92 2.51 -0.21
C PHE A 77 1.76 3.32 1.07
N ASP A 78 2.74 4.16 1.37
CA ASP A 78 2.60 5.22 2.36
C ASP A 78 2.46 6.54 1.62
N PHE A 79 1.41 7.29 1.93
CA PHE A 79 1.11 8.57 1.32
C PHE A 79 1.36 9.74 2.28
N VAL A 80 1.63 10.91 1.70
CA VAL A 80 1.55 12.17 2.42
C VAL A 80 0.45 13.02 1.83
N CYS A 81 -0.39 13.61 2.69
CA CYS A 81 -1.35 14.62 2.27
C CYS A 81 -0.61 15.92 1.91
N ASP A 82 -0.80 16.39 0.68
CA ASP A 82 -0.27 17.67 0.21
C ASP A 82 -1.36 18.74 0.39
N TRP A 83 -1.29 19.48 1.49
CA TRP A 83 -2.39 20.37 1.92
C TRP A 83 -2.48 21.68 1.14
N SER A 84 -1.50 21.96 0.28
CA SER A 84 -1.37 23.25 -0.38
C SER A 84 -0.97 23.11 -1.85
N PRO A 85 -1.49 23.97 -2.75
CA PRO A 85 -1.09 23.96 -4.16
C PRO A 85 0.27 24.62 -4.42
N ARG A 86 0.99 25.06 -3.37
CA ARG A 86 2.33 25.67 -3.52
C ARG A 86 3.31 24.69 -4.16
N PRO A 87 4.37 25.18 -4.85
CA PRO A 87 5.41 24.30 -5.39
C PRO A 87 6.03 23.42 -4.31
N GLY A 88 6.21 22.13 -4.64
CA GLY A 88 6.71 21.12 -3.72
C GLY A 88 5.65 20.61 -2.73
N VAL A 89 5.86 19.41 -2.20
CA VAL A 89 4.92 18.80 -1.24
C VAL A 89 4.91 19.61 0.05
N GLN A 90 3.73 20.06 0.45
CA GLN A 90 3.49 20.68 1.74
C GLN A 90 2.80 19.63 2.62
N PRO A 91 3.55 18.93 3.50
CA PRO A 91 3.02 17.74 4.16
C PRO A 91 2.06 18.08 5.29
N ASP A 92 0.92 17.41 5.35
CA ASP A 92 0.03 17.36 6.51
C ASP A 92 -0.03 15.93 7.06
N TRP A 93 0.49 15.77 8.27
CA TRP A 93 0.57 14.48 8.97
C TRP A 93 -0.58 14.24 9.96
N ARG A 94 -1.50 15.19 10.10
CA ARG A 94 -2.65 15.03 11.00
C ARG A 94 -3.56 13.94 10.45
N GLU A 95 -4.00 13.03 11.31
CA GLU A 95 -4.91 11.93 10.94
C GLU A 95 -6.16 12.40 10.18
N ALA A 96 -6.74 13.54 10.57
CA ALA A 96 -7.89 14.13 9.90
C ALA A 96 -7.65 14.41 8.40
N ALA A 97 -6.40 14.66 8.00
CA ALA A 97 -6.01 14.90 6.61
C ALA A 97 -6.08 13.62 5.75
N TYR A 98 -6.17 12.43 6.35
CA TYR A 98 -6.18 11.13 5.67
C TYR A 98 -7.58 10.50 5.60
N ARG A 99 -8.61 11.17 6.13
CA ARG A 99 -9.97 10.63 6.16
C ARG A 99 -10.51 10.32 4.75
N VAL A 100 -10.25 11.21 3.79
CA VAL A 100 -10.64 11.00 2.38
C VAL A 100 -9.94 9.79 1.78
N LEU A 101 -8.63 9.64 2.01
CA LEU A 101 -7.88 8.45 1.61
C LEU A 101 -8.52 7.18 2.18
N GLY A 102 -8.81 7.16 3.48
CA GLY A 102 -9.43 6.01 4.14
C GLY A 102 -10.80 5.65 3.58
N GLU A 103 -11.65 6.64 3.32
CA GLU A 103 -12.98 6.45 2.73
C GLU A 103 -12.91 5.88 1.31
N GLU A 104 -12.09 6.46 0.42
CA GLU A 104 -11.96 5.99 -0.96
C GLU A 104 -11.29 4.61 -1.05
N SER A 105 -10.29 4.36 -0.20
CA SER A 105 -9.64 3.05 -0.08
C SER A 105 -10.62 1.96 0.33
N ALA A 106 -11.47 2.23 1.32
CA ALA A 106 -12.47 1.27 1.80
C ALA A 106 -13.60 1.02 0.77
N LYS A 107 -13.93 2.00 -0.08
CA LYS A 107 -14.85 1.82 -1.22
C LYS A 107 -14.26 0.87 -2.26
N ALA A 108 -12.96 1.02 -2.56
CA ALA A 108 -12.23 0.15 -3.48
C ALA A 108 -11.90 -1.24 -2.89
N GLY A 109 -12.19 -1.49 -1.61
CA GLY A 109 -11.90 -2.77 -0.94
C GLY A 109 -10.45 -2.94 -0.50
N LEU A 110 -9.65 -1.87 -0.48
CA LEU A 110 -8.32 -1.86 0.12
C LEU A 110 -8.39 -1.62 1.64
N VAL A 111 -7.29 -1.87 2.34
CA VAL A 111 -7.17 -1.63 3.77
C VAL A 111 -6.41 -0.34 4.03
N TRP A 112 -7.04 0.57 4.78
CA TRP A 112 -6.42 1.82 5.24
C TRP A 112 -5.89 1.68 6.67
N GLY A 113 -4.65 2.13 6.88
CA GLY A 113 -3.94 1.98 8.14
C GLY A 113 -4.37 2.91 9.27
N GLY A 114 -5.18 3.95 8.99
CA GLY A 114 -5.79 4.75 10.06
C GLY A 114 -6.60 3.91 11.06
N ARG A 115 -7.14 2.75 10.61
CA ARG A 115 -7.83 1.78 11.49
C ARG A 115 -6.92 1.14 12.55
N PHE A 116 -5.61 1.21 12.36
CA PHE A 116 -4.59 0.68 13.26
C PHE A 116 -3.48 1.70 13.59
N GLY A 117 -3.82 2.99 13.51
CA GLY A 117 -2.94 4.09 13.93
C GLY A 117 -1.82 4.44 12.94
N ASP A 118 -1.96 4.09 11.67
CA ASP A 118 -1.02 4.40 10.58
C ASP A 118 -1.74 5.06 9.40
N SER A 119 -2.15 6.32 9.59
CA SER A 119 -2.98 7.06 8.63
C SER A 119 -2.40 7.24 7.22
N PRO A 120 -1.07 7.38 7.04
CA PRO A 120 -0.44 7.37 5.71
C PRO A 120 -0.62 6.08 4.91
N HIS A 121 -0.89 4.96 5.59
CA HIS A 121 -0.72 3.63 5.03
C HIS A 121 -1.96 3.12 4.27
N LEU A 122 -1.74 2.57 3.08
CA LEU A 122 -2.72 1.87 2.27
C LEU A 122 -2.14 0.53 1.83
N GLN A 123 -2.89 -0.55 1.94
CA GLN A 123 -2.40 -1.88 1.57
C GLN A 123 -3.46 -2.82 0.97
N TRP A 124 -2.95 -3.87 0.33
CA TRP A 124 -3.72 -5.02 -0.13
C TRP A 124 -4.40 -5.76 1.05
N PRO A 125 -5.67 -6.22 0.90
CA PRO A 125 -6.37 -6.93 1.97
C PRO A 125 -5.79 -8.32 2.22
N GLY A 126 -6.07 -8.88 3.40
CA GLY A 126 -5.65 -10.23 3.77
C GLY A 126 -4.22 -10.35 4.31
N TYR A 127 -3.43 -9.26 4.31
CA TYR A 127 -2.02 -9.23 4.73
C TYR A 127 -1.73 -8.13 5.76
N VAL A 128 -2.58 -7.99 6.77
CA VAL A 128 -2.53 -6.91 7.77
C VAL A 128 -1.66 -7.27 8.98
N SER A 129 -1.68 -8.55 9.38
CA SER A 129 -0.91 -9.03 10.54
C SER A 129 0.36 -9.78 10.13
N ALA A 130 1.32 -9.87 11.06
CA ALA A 130 2.53 -10.68 10.91
C ALA A 130 2.22 -12.15 10.57
N LEU A 131 1.16 -12.71 11.17
CA LEU A 131 0.73 -14.08 10.89
C LEU A 131 0.27 -14.22 9.44
N GLN A 132 -0.52 -13.27 8.95
CA GLN A 132 -0.99 -13.26 7.56
C GLN A 132 0.15 -13.09 6.54
N LEU A 133 1.21 -12.36 6.90
CA LEU A 133 2.39 -12.17 6.04
C LEU A 133 3.35 -13.36 6.03
N THR A 134 3.22 -14.28 6.99
CA THR A 134 4.15 -15.42 7.16
C THR A 134 4.31 -16.25 5.87
N PRO A 135 3.25 -16.60 5.13
CA PRO A 135 3.40 -17.36 3.89
C PRO A 135 4.17 -16.61 2.80
N LEU A 136 4.06 -15.29 2.73
CA LEU A 136 4.80 -14.47 1.77
C LEU A 136 6.27 -14.32 2.19
N ARG A 137 6.51 -14.17 3.50
CA ARG A 137 7.86 -14.16 4.07
C ARG A 137 8.62 -15.43 3.76
N THR A 138 8.01 -16.60 3.99
CA THR A 138 8.64 -17.87 3.66
C THR A 138 8.96 -17.96 2.17
N LEU A 139 8.01 -17.57 1.31
CA LEU A 139 8.20 -17.65 -0.13
C LEU A 139 9.30 -16.73 -0.66
N VAL A 140 9.34 -15.46 -0.24
CA VAL A 140 10.37 -14.52 -0.72
C VAL A 140 11.78 -14.89 -0.21
N GLN A 141 11.88 -15.54 0.96
CA GLN A 141 13.15 -16.01 1.50
C GLN A 141 13.68 -17.26 0.77
N GLN A 142 12.78 -18.04 0.17
CA GLN A 142 13.11 -19.29 -0.53
C GLN A 142 13.22 -19.11 -2.05
N SER A 143 12.58 -18.10 -2.60
CA SER A 143 12.52 -17.84 -4.04
C SER A 143 12.61 -16.35 -4.37
N SER A 144 11.51 -15.72 -4.82
CA SER A 144 11.54 -14.37 -5.38
C SER A 144 10.25 -13.58 -5.11
N LEU A 145 10.31 -12.27 -5.34
CA LEU A 145 9.13 -11.41 -5.33
C LEU A 145 8.13 -11.76 -6.45
N ALA A 146 8.63 -12.22 -7.60
CA ALA A 146 7.77 -12.65 -8.70
C ALA A 146 6.89 -13.84 -8.32
N ASP A 147 7.44 -14.81 -7.57
CA ASP A 147 6.68 -15.95 -7.07
C ASP A 147 5.61 -15.54 -6.05
N VAL A 148 5.92 -14.52 -5.23
CA VAL A 148 4.92 -13.90 -4.34
C VAL A 148 3.76 -13.34 -5.15
N TRP A 149 4.02 -12.63 -6.25
CA TRP A 149 2.97 -12.08 -7.10
C TRP A 149 2.19 -13.15 -7.86
N ALA A 150 2.85 -14.18 -8.38
CA ALA A 150 2.16 -15.31 -9.01
C ALA A 150 1.20 -16.01 -8.03
N ARG A 151 1.61 -16.17 -6.76
CA ARG A 151 0.74 -16.67 -5.70
C ARG A 151 -0.46 -15.76 -5.46
N LEU A 152 -0.25 -14.44 -5.40
CA LEU A 152 -1.32 -13.46 -5.19
C LEU A 152 -2.31 -13.43 -6.35
N ASP A 153 -1.86 -13.61 -7.58
CA ASP A 153 -2.73 -13.74 -8.75
C ASP A 153 -3.60 -14.99 -8.66
N ALA A 154 -2.99 -16.14 -8.35
CA ALA A 154 -3.73 -17.39 -8.15
C ALA A 154 -4.77 -17.26 -7.00
N GLU A 155 -4.41 -16.60 -5.91
CA GLU A 155 -5.31 -16.33 -4.80
C GLU A 155 -6.48 -15.44 -5.23
N ARG A 156 -6.18 -14.28 -5.85
CA ARG A 156 -7.15 -13.27 -6.29
C ARG A 156 -8.15 -13.80 -7.31
N LEU A 157 -7.72 -14.68 -8.20
CA LEU A 157 -8.56 -15.33 -9.19
C LEU A 157 -9.45 -16.44 -8.61
N SER A 158 -9.17 -16.90 -7.39
CA SER A 158 -9.97 -17.95 -6.76
C SER A 158 -11.39 -17.47 -6.40
N PRO A 159 -12.44 -18.32 -6.55
CA PRO A 159 -13.80 -17.98 -6.14
C PRO A 159 -13.88 -17.59 -4.65
N LYS A 160 -13.09 -18.27 -3.81
CA LYS A 160 -13.03 -18.01 -2.36
C LYS A 160 -12.57 -16.58 -2.08
N TRP A 161 -11.51 -16.13 -2.73
CA TRP A 161 -10.99 -14.78 -2.51
C TRP A 161 -11.96 -13.72 -3.06
N ARG A 162 -12.53 -13.93 -4.24
CA ARG A 162 -13.51 -13.00 -4.83
C ARG A 162 -14.75 -12.85 -3.95
N ALA A 163 -15.24 -13.95 -3.38
CA ALA A 163 -16.35 -13.93 -2.43
C ALA A 163 -16.01 -13.18 -1.13
N ALA A 164 -14.76 -13.30 -0.65
CA ALA A 164 -14.29 -12.60 0.54
C ALA A 164 -13.98 -11.10 0.30
N ASN A 165 -13.67 -10.71 -0.95
CA ASN A 165 -13.25 -9.35 -1.32
C ASN A 165 -14.10 -8.78 -2.47
N PRO A 166 -15.44 -8.73 -2.35
CA PRO A 166 -16.31 -8.42 -3.49
C PRO A 166 -16.08 -7.01 -4.06
N LYS A 167 -15.77 -6.02 -3.20
CA LYS A 167 -15.49 -4.65 -3.65
C LYS A 167 -14.23 -4.57 -4.49
N LEU A 168 -13.14 -5.17 -4.01
CA LEU A 168 -11.86 -5.16 -4.73
C LEU A 168 -11.94 -6.00 -6.00
N ALA A 169 -12.62 -7.15 -5.95
CA ALA A 169 -12.86 -7.97 -7.13
C ALA A 169 -13.62 -7.20 -8.23
N ALA A 170 -14.69 -6.48 -7.87
CA ALA A 170 -15.44 -5.64 -8.81
C ALA A 170 -14.62 -4.45 -9.33
N GLU A 171 -13.83 -3.80 -8.48
CA GLU A 171 -12.97 -2.68 -8.86
C GLU A 171 -11.89 -3.13 -9.86
N LEU A 172 -11.28 -4.29 -9.64
CA LEU A 172 -10.29 -4.88 -10.55
C LEU A 172 -10.91 -5.26 -11.89
N GLU A 173 -12.08 -5.89 -11.88
CA GLU A 173 -12.80 -6.27 -13.10
C GLU A 173 -13.13 -5.02 -13.95
N ARG A 174 -13.60 -3.94 -13.31
CA ARG A 174 -13.82 -2.64 -13.94
C ARG A 174 -12.55 -2.06 -14.57
N LEU A 175 -11.39 -2.33 -13.97
CA LEU A 175 -10.07 -1.88 -14.42
C LEU A 175 -9.39 -2.85 -15.39
N GLY A 176 -10.03 -3.98 -15.75
CA GLY A 176 -9.50 -4.97 -16.68
C GLY A 176 -8.55 -6.01 -16.07
N PHE A 177 -8.69 -6.31 -14.78
CA PHE A 177 -7.88 -7.27 -14.01
C PHE A 177 -8.67 -8.46 -13.46
#